data_AF-A0A534W617-F1
#
_entry.id   AF-A0A534W617-F1
#
_cell.length_a   1.000
_cell.length_b   1.000
_cell.length_c   1.000
_cell.angle_alpha   90.00
_cell.angle_beta   90.00
_cell.angle_gamma   90.00
#
_symmetry.space_group_name_H-M   'P 1'
#
loop_
_entity.id
_entity.type
_entity.pdbx_description
1 polymer ?
#
loop_
_entity_poly.entity_id
_entity_poly.type
_entity_poly.pdbx_seq_one_letter_code
_entity_poly.pdbx_strand_id
1 'polypeptide(L)'
;MFVAPERTAERKAFYQRIDRENLTPLWEVLGELVPPRPRTPCVPALWRYETVRAHLMEAGRLITAREAERRVLVLENPGLRGASATTHSLYAGL
;
A
#
# COMPACT_ATOMS: atom_id res chain seq x y z
N MET A 1 13.13 -26.17 6.57
CA MET A 1 13.37 -25.20 5.49
C MET A 1 12.40 -25.57 4.36
N PHE A 2 11.50 -24.67 3.99
CA PHE A 2 10.58 -24.94 2.87
C PHE A 2 11.36 -24.88 1.56
N VAL A 3 11.19 -25.89 0.72
CA VAL A 3 11.79 -25.93 -0.62
C VAL A 3 10.70 -25.50 -1.60
N ALA A 4 10.99 -24.49 -2.41
CA ALA A 4 10.05 -24.05 -3.45
C ALA A 4 9.79 -25.21 -4.41
N PRO A 5 8.53 -25.47 -4.82
CA PRO A 5 8.25 -26.53 -5.75
C PRO A 5 8.93 -26.25 -7.10
N GLU A 6 9.50 -27.30 -7.69
CA GLU A 6 10.01 -27.24 -9.05
C GLU A 6 8.91 -26.84 -10.05
N ARG A 7 9.23 -25.97 -11.01
CA ARG A 7 8.29 -25.47 -12.01
C ARG A 7 8.23 -26.40 -13.21
N THR A 8 7.47 -27.49 -13.10
CA THR A 8 7.21 -28.42 -14.20
C THR A 8 6.08 -27.93 -15.12
N ALA A 9 6.02 -28.43 -16.36
CA ALA A 9 4.94 -28.11 -17.30
C ALA A 9 3.56 -28.55 -16.77
N GLU A 10 3.49 -29.70 -16.10
CA GLU A 10 2.29 -30.22 -15.46
C GLU A 10 1.77 -29.28 -14.36
N ARG A 11 2.66 -28.80 -13.47
CA ARG A 11 2.31 -27.84 -12.42
C ARG A 11 1.83 -26.51 -12.99
N LYS A 12 2.49 -26.01 -14.04
CA LYS A 12 2.05 -24.78 -14.74
C LYS A 12 0.64 -24.94 -15.32
N ALA A 13 0.35 -26.06 -15.97
CA ALA A 13 -0.98 -26.34 -16.51
C ALA A 13 -2.03 -26.47 -15.40
N PHE A 14 -1.68 -27.08 -14.26
CA PHE A 14 -2.54 -27.13 -13.08
C PHE A 14 -2.85 -25.72 -12.54
N TYR A 15 -1.84 -24.88 -12.35
CA TYR A 15 -2.01 -23.49 -11.87
C TYR A 15 -2.92 -22.67 -12.78
N GLN A 16 -2.79 -22.82 -14.10
CA GLN A 16 -3.68 -22.16 -15.06
C GLN A 16 -5.14 -22.64 -14.99
N ARG A 17 -5.38 -23.91 -14.61
CA ARG A 17 -6.75 -24.41 -14.45
C ARG A 17 -7.40 -23.87 -13.18
N ILE A 18 -6.68 -23.90 -12.06
CA ILE A 18 -7.22 -23.47 -10.76
C ILE A 18 -7.40 -21.94 -10.69
N ASP A 19 -6.57 -21.17 -11.42
CA ASP A 19 -6.69 -19.71 -11.52
C ASP A 19 -8.05 -19.28 -12.10
N ARG A 20 -8.58 -20.03 -13.07
CA ARG A 20 -9.93 -19.81 -13.63
C ARG A 20 -11.06 -20.00 -12.61
N GLU A 21 -10.78 -20.72 -11.53
CA GLU A 21 -11.70 -20.96 -10.41
C GLU A 21 -11.43 -20.04 -9.21
N ASN A 22 -10.61 -18.99 -9.38
CA ASN A 22 -10.15 -18.07 -8.32
C ASN A 22 -9.36 -18.76 -7.19
N LEU A 23 -8.66 -19.85 -7.51
CA LEU A 23 -7.82 -20.57 -6.56
C LEU A 23 -6.34 -20.24 -6.80
N THR A 24 -5.60 -19.97 -5.71
CA THR A 24 -4.16 -19.71 -5.75
C THR A 24 -3.38 -20.76 -4.95
N PRO A 25 -2.25 -21.27 -5.46
CA PRO A 25 -1.45 -22.26 -4.74
C PRO A 25 -0.69 -21.60 -3.58
N LEU A 26 -1.18 -21.81 -2.35
CA LEU A 26 -0.58 -21.22 -1.13
C LEU A 26 0.93 -21.50 -1.00
N TRP A 27 1.39 -22.70 -1.38
CA TRP A 27 2.80 -23.07 -1.30
C TRP A 27 3.75 -22.27 -2.23
N GLU A 28 3.22 -21.57 -3.25
CA GLU A 28 4.03 -20.65 -4.08
C GLU A 28 4.26 -19.29 -3.39
N VAL A 29 3.39 -18.91 -2.44
CA VAL A 29 3.33 -17.56 -1.86
C VAL A 29 3.41 -17.53 -0.32
N LEU A 30 3.52 -18.70 0.33
CA LEU A 30 3.44 -18.85 1.78
C LEU A 30 4.45 -17.96 2.54
N GLY A 31 5.69 -17.84 2.03
CA GLY A 31 6.74 -17.05 2.67
C GLY A 31 6.46 -15.55 2.68
N GLU A 32 5.68 -15.05 1.72
CA GLU A 32 5.25 -13.65 1.69
C GLU A 32 4.00 -13.41 2.53
N LEU A 33 3.06 -14.37 2.54
CA LEU A 33 1.82 -14.27 3.29
C LEU A 33 2.00 -14.46 4.80
N VAL A 34 2.93 -15.33 5.22
CA VAL A 34 3.17 -15.67 6.62
C VAL A 34 4.64 -15.49 6.95
N PRO A 35 5.13 -14.23 7.00
CA PRO A 35 6.50 -13.96 7.39
C PRO A 35 6.71 -14.28 8.88
N PRO A 36 7.92 -14.69 9.30
CA PRO A 36 8.22 -15.02 10.70
C PRO A 36 8.08 -13.84 11.66
N ARG A 37 8.06 -12.61 11.12
CA ARG A 37 7.82 -11.36 11.84
C ARG A 37 6.99 -10.44 10.95
N PRO A 38 6.19 -9.52 11.52
CA PRO A 38 5.47 -8.53 10.74
C PRO A 38 6.42 -7.78 9.81
N ARG A 39 6.12 -7.81 8.52
CA ARG A 39 6.80 -7.03 7.50
C ARG A 39 5.80 -6.03 6.96
N THR A 40 6.08 -4.75 7.17
CA THR A 40 5.23 -3.66 6.66
C THR A 40 6.04 -2.77 5.74
N PRO A 41 5.47 -2.30 4.62
CA PRO A 41 6.07 -1.23 3.85
C PRO A 41 6.00 0.12 4.58
N CYS A 42 5.14 0.31 5.59
CA CYS A 42 5.07 1.55 6.37
C CYS A 42 6.43 1.86 7.02
N VAL A 43 6.92 3.08 6.82
CA VAL A 43 8.14 3.56 7.47
C VAL A 43 7.82 4.66 8.49
N PRO A 44 8.64 4.82 9.55
CA PRO A 44 8.56 5.99 10.42
C PRO A 44 8.71 7.27 9.59
N ALA A 45 7.76 8.18 9.73
CA ALA A 45 7.74 9.44 8.98
C ALA A 45 7.40 10.60 9.92
N LEU A 46 7.98 11.76 9.63
CA LEU A 46 7.74 13.00 10.38
C LEU A 46 7.27 14.08 9.41
N TRP A 47 6.08 14.61 9.68
CA TRP A 47 5.56 15.79 9.02
C TRP A 47 5.66 16.98 9.97
N ARG A 48 6.65 17.85 9.76
CA ARG A 48 6.80 19.07 10.57
C ARG A 48 5.67 20.03 10.24
N TYR A 49 4.92 20.43 11.27
CA TYR A 49 3.77 21.31 11.09
C TYR A 49 4.11 22.62 10.38
N GLU A 50 5.26 23.24 10.71
CA GLU A 50 5.73 24.47 10.07
C GLU A 50 5.83 24.33 8.54
N THR A 51 6.41 23.22 8.07
CA THR A 51 6.55 22.93 6.63
C THR A 51 5.19 22.68 5.99
N VAL A 52 4.35 21.82 6.59
CA VAL A 52 3.05 21.49 6.01
C VAL A 52 2.13 22.71 5.99
N ARG A 53 2.19 23.56 7.02
CA ARG A 53 1.40 24.80 7.10
C ARG A 53 1.65 25.73 5.92
N ALA A 54 2.88 25.88 5.46
CA ALA A 54 3.17 26.71 4.29
C ALA A 54 2.41 26.20 3.04
N HIS A 55 2.41 24.89 2.82
CA HIS A 55 1.67 24.27 1.71
C HIS A 55 0.15 24.37 1.89
N LEU A 56 -0.38 24.24 3.12
CA LEU A 56 -1.80 24.44 3.39
C LEU A 56 -2.25 25.86 3.03
N MET A 57 -1.46 26.88 3.41
CA MET A 57 -1.76 28.28 3.08
C MET A 57 -1.68 28.55 1.58
N GLU A 58 -0.77 27.89 0.87
CA GLU A 58 -0.67 27.96 -0.59
C GLU A 58 -1.86 27.29 -1.27
N ALA A 59 -2.20 26.05 -0.88
CA ALA A 59 -3.36 25.33 -1.38
C ALA A 59 -4.66 26.11 -1.14
N GLY A 60 -4.77 26.78 0.01
CA GLY A 60 -5.91 27.64 0.34
C GLY A 60 -6.11 28.82 -0.61
N ARG A 61 -5.02 29.31 -1.25
CA ARG A 61 -5.05 30.37 -2.26
C ARG A 61 -5.27 29.82 -3.68
N LEU A 62 -4.71 28.65 -3.99
CA LEU A 62 -4.72 28.08 -5.34
C LEU A 62 -6.00 27.31 -5.67
N ILE A 63 -6.59 26.63 -4.68
CA ILE A 63 -7.74 25.75 -4.89
C ILE A 63 -8.99 26.42 -4.34
N THR A 64 -9.96 26.68 -5.21
CA THR A 64 -11.24 27.28 -4.83
C THR A 64 -12.15 26.27 -4.13
N ALA A 65 -13.17 26.77 -3.42
CA ALA A 65 -14.16 25.91 -2.76
C ALA A 65 -15.00 25.07 -3.75
N ARG A 66 -15.07 25.46 -5.03
CA ARG A 66 -15.78 24.71 -6.07
C ARG A 66 -14.96 23.53 -6.60
N GLU A 67 -13.64 23.66 -6.61
CA GLU A 67 -12.73 22.63 -7.14
C GLU A 67 -12.51 21.48 -6.16
N ALA A 68 -12.79 21.69 -4.87
CA ALA A 68 -12.59 20.66 -3.85
C ALA A 68 -13.66 20.73 -2.76
N GLU A 69 -14.39 19.62 -2.59
CA GLU A 69 -15.34 19.43 -1.48
C GLU A 69 -14.63 19.47 -0.11
N ARG A 70 -13.42 18.90 -0.03
CA ARG A 70 -12.53 18.99 1.12
C ARG A 70 -11.11 19.27 0.66
N ARG A 71 -10.54 20.41 1.08
CA ARG A 71 -9.14 20.78 0.83
C ARG A 71 -8.28 20.22 1.94
N VAL A 72 -7.88 18.96 1.78
CA VAL A 72 -7.05 18.24 2.75
C VAL A 72 -5.76 17.81 2.08
N LEU A 73 -4.63 18.03 2.74
CA LEU A 73 -3.36 17.42 2.36
C LEU A 73 -3.14 16.16 3.20
N VAL A 74 -3.12 15.01 2.53
CA VAL A 74 -2.93 13.70 3.19
C VAL A 74 -1.49 13.55 3.64
N LEU A 75 -1.29 13.15 4.89
CA LEU A 75 0.02 12.81 5.44
C LEU A 75 0.38 11.39 5.03
N GLU A 76 0.76 11.24 3.76
CA GLU A 76 0.97 9.93 3.14
C GLU A 76 2.36 9.35 3.47
N ASN A 77 2.37 8.14 4.02
CA ASN A 77 3.58 7.43 4.40
C ASN A 77 4.49 7.22 3.18
N PRO A 78 5.81 7.49 3.25
CA PRO A 78 6.73 7.22 2.14
C PRO A 78 6.76 5.76 1.69
N GLY A 79 6.41 4.83 2.58
CA GLY A 79 6.27 3.42 2.28
C GLY A 79 4.95 3.03 1.62
N LEU A 80 3.94 3.92 1.63
CA LEU A 80 2.60 3.69 1.08
C LEU A 80 2.23 4.73 0.00
N ARG A 81 3.22 5.27 -0.73
CA ARG A 81 2.97 6.30 -1.74
C ARG A 81 1.95 5.84 -2.79
N GLY A 82 0.97 6.70 -3.06
CA GLY A 82 -0.15 6.44 -3.96
C GLY A 82 -1.38 5.80 -3.29
N ALA A 83 -1.28 5.37 -2.03
CA ALA A 83 -2.39 4.75 -1.29
C ALA A 83 -3.26 5.75 -0.52
N SER A 84 -2.88 7.03 -0.46
CA SER A 84 -3.54 8.06 0.35
C SER A 84 -3.68 7.65 1.82
N ALA A 85 -2.60 7.09 2.39
CA ALA A 85 -2.63 6.46 3.70
C ALA A 85 -1.44 6.84 4.59
N THR A 86 -1.69 7.10 5.87
CA THR A 86 -0.65 7.40 6.87
C THR A 86 -0.09 6.12 7.49
N THR A 87 -0.96 5.12 7.69
CA THR A 87 -0.61 3.73 8.00
C THR A 87 -1.53 2.79 7.22
N HIS A 88 -1.41 1.48 7.38
CA HIS A 88 -2.34 0.51 6.77
C HIS A 88 -3.80 0.68 7.22
N SER A 89 -4.04 1.25 8.40
CA SER A 89 -5.38 1.30 9.01
C SER A 89 -5.83 2.71 9.39
N LEU A 90 -4.95 3.71 9.28
CA LEU A 90 -5.25 5.08 9.66
C LEU A 90 -5.00 6.05 8.50
N TYR A 91 -5.96 6.96 8.35
CA TYR A 91 -5.87 8.13 7.51
C TYR A 91 -5.65 9.37 8.39
N ALA A 92 -4.66 10.19 8.04
CA ALA A 92 -4.47 11.50 8.62
C ALA A 92 -4.23 12.54 7.52
N GLY A 93 -4.78 13.73 7.73
CA GLY A 93 -4.62 14.87 6.84
C GLY A 93 -4.83 16.16 7.59
N LEU A 94 -4.33 17.25 7.02
CA LEU A 94 -4.47 18.61 7.53
C LEU A 94 -5.20 19.49 6.51
#